data_AF-A0A1Z5HDE1-F1
#
_entry.id   AF-A0A1Z5HDE1-F1
#
_cell.length_a   1.000
_cell.length_b   1.000
_cell.length_c   1.000
_cell.angle_alpha   90.00
_cell.angle_beta   90.00
_cell.angle_gamma   90.00
#
_symmetry.space_group_name_H-M   'P 1'
#
loop_
_entity.id
_entity.type
_entity.pdbx_description
1 polymer ?
#
loop_
_entity_poly.entity_id
_entity_poly.type
_entity_poly.pdbx_seq_one_letter_code
_entity_poly.pdbx_strand_id
1 'polypeptide(L)'
;MEKVIFDTNFIRNTEPKQFLGGRNELERFAKIAELVFPDIVIEEIKNQKRKNLEKHKTSFLSNPFHWLRKLDDSETKSFDIESHLTELENNETLEYSVIKLSDYSVLEQMKELALRKLPPFEAGDNTDKGFKDACIYFTTLEYLQSIPDKTIFVCCKDGRLKEALEKHPNIIVIEGFDEFIQNRITVVYNDYFIDQLKTDINEEITKESIINYWININDNPVYLIEVNGEKNVVEVDAGEIVASEKVDIYSKVIKNFINSMSFSNTYSIIEELNPYLHLLSDDEITKILEAANVNEQISCIIGDIDVKQFISTLYEKKKGILPPELKTGIQHRLEASL
;
A
#
# COMPACT_ATOMS: atom_id res chain seq x y z
N MET A 1 9.23 -4.70 14.07
CA MET A 1 8.63 -4.16 12.85
C MET A 1 9.55 -4.43 11.69
N GLU A 2 9.01 -4.93 10.59
CA GLU A 2 9.77 -5.18 9.36
C GLU A 2 10.22 -3.86 8.75
N LYS A 3 11.28 -3.90 7.93
CA LYS A 3 11.83 -2.71 7.27
C LYS A 3 11.62 -2.85 5.78
N VAL A 4 11.03 -1.82 5.18
CA VAL A 4 10.81 -1.76 3.74
C VAL A 4 11.62 -0.60 3.17
N ILE A 5 12.55 -0.92 2.29
CA ILE A 5 13.37 0.03 1.56
C ILE A 5 12.68 0.35 0.24
N PHE A 6 12.55 1.63 -0.10
CA PHE A 6 11.85 2.05 -1.33
C PHE A 6 12.80 2.68 -2.36
N ASP A 7 12.59 2.34 -3.63
CA ASP A 7 13.17 3.05 -4.77
C ASP A 7 12.41 4.36 -5.07
N THR A 8 13.07 5.31 -5.73
CA THR A 8 12.52 6.60 -6.18
C THR A 8 11.24 6.41 -6.98
N ASN A 9 11.14 5.39 -7.85
CA ASN A 9 9.96 5.22 -8.70
C ASN A 9 8.68 5.00 -7.89
N PHE A 10 8.79 4.37 -6.72
CA PHE A 10 7.64 4.07 -5.86
C PHE A 10 7.09 5.32 -5.17
N ILE A 11 7.99 6.19 -4.70
CA ILE A 11 7.66 7.40 -3.92
C ILE A 11 7.77 8.68 -4.74
N ARG A 12 7.81 8.56 -6.07
CA ARG A 12 7.98 9.68 -6.99
C ARG A 12 6.82 10.66 -6.86
N ASN A 13 7.14 11.93 -6.62
CA ASN A 13 6.16 13.01 -6.64
C ASN A 13 6.75 14.31 -7.19
N THR A 14 6.21 14.80 -8.29
CA THR A 14 6.60 16.09 -8.88
C THR A 14 5.68 17.25 -8.47
N GLU A 15 4.61 16.99 -7.72
CA GLU A 15 3.67 18.01 -7.28
C GLU A 15 4.26 18.95 -6.22
N PRO A 16 3.79 20.21 -6.16
CA PRO A 16 4.34 21.23 -5.27
C PRO A 16 3.76 21.21 -3.85
N LYS A 17 2.77 20.36 -3.55
CA LYS A 17 2.00 20.39 -2.29
C LYS A 17 2.38 19.32 -1.27
N GLN A 18 2.95 18.21 -1.74
CA GLN A 18 3.29 17.05 -0.91
C GLN A 18 4.73 16.65 -1.18
N PHE A 19 5.44 16.18 -0.16
CA PHE A 19 6.82 15.77 -0.32
C PHE A 19 6.93 14.41 -1.02
N LEU A 20 6.35 13.37 -0.42
CA LEU A 20 6.38 12.00 -0.97
C LEU A 20 5.22 11.73 -1.96
N GLY A 21 5.43 10.78 -2.85
CA GLY A 21 4.40 10.18 -3.72
C GLY A 21 3.86 8.88 -3.13
N GLY A 22 2.91 8.25 -3.82
CA GLY A 22 2.42 6.92 -3.41
C GLY A 22 1.75 6.87 -2.04
N ARG A 23 1.17 8.01 -1.58
CA ARG A 23 0.64 8.21 -0.22
C ARG A 23 -0.20 7.05 0.30
N ASN A 24 -1.18 6.61 -0.49
CA ASN A 24 -2.09 5.52 -0.11
C ASN A 24 -1.35 4.21 0.18
N GLU A 25 -0.32 3.88 -0.59
CA GLU A 25 0.48 2.66 -0.34
C GLU A 25 1.42 2.86 0.85
N LEU A 26 2.10 4.00 0.95
CA LEU A 26 2.99 4.28 2.09
C LEU A 26 2.26 4.28 3.42
N GLU A 27 1.02 4.80 3.48
CA GLU A 27 0.17 4.74 4.68
C GLU A 27 -0.22 3.29 5.05
N ARG A 28 -0.41 2.41 4.06
CA ARG A 28 -0.63 0.98 4.32
C ARG A 28 0.64 0.35 4.89
N PHE A 29 1.80 0.62 4.30
CA PHE A 29 3.09 0.13 4.82
C PHE A 29 3.37 0.64 6.23
N ALA A 30 3.19 1.93 6.49
CA ALA A 30 3.51 2.57 7.78
C ALA A 30 2.75 1.98 8.97
N LYS A 31 1.59 1.36 8.75
CA LYS A 31 0.83 0.68 9.80
C LYS A 31 1.55 -0.55 10.36
N ILE A 32 2.35 -1.23 9.55
CA ILE A 32 2.88 -2.56 9.87
C ILE A 32 4.38 -2.74 9.59
N ALA A 33 5.01 -1.76 8.95
CA ALA A 33 6.43 -1.76 8.61
C ALA A 33 7.06 -0.37 8.77
N GLU A 34 8.35 -0.36 9.09
CA GLU A 34 9.17 0.84 9.12
C GLU A 34 9.54 1.22 7.69
N LEU A 35 9.23 2.46 7.30
CA LEU A 35 9.59 3.01 6.01
C LEU A 35 11.05 3.45 6.03
N VAL A 36 11.87 2.91 5.13
CA VAL A 36 13.29 3.21 5.03
C VAL A 36 13.60 3.75 3.64
N PHE A 37 14.25 4.92 3.56
CA PHE A 37 14.61 5.55 2.29
C PHE A 37 16.12 5.71 2.17
N PRO A 38 16.75 5.23 1.09
CA PRO A 38 18.12 5.62 0.76
C PRO A 38 18.20 7.13 0.53
N ASP A 39 19.25 7.78 1.04
CA ASP A 39 19.48 9.21 0.88
C ASP A 39 19.44 9.66 -0.59
N ILE A 40 20.03 8.87 -1.50
CA ILE A 40 20.00 9.11 -2.95
C ILE A 40 18.58 9.21 -3.51
N VAL A 41 17.62 8.48 -2.93
CA VAL A 41 16.21 8.53 -3.33
C VAL A 41 15.58 9.86 -2.89
N ILE A 42 15.84 10.30 -1.66
CA ILE A 42 15.39 11.60 -1.15
C ILE A 42 15.97 12.76 -1.95
N GLU A 43 17.27 12.71 -2.24
CA GLU A 43 17.95 13.70 -3.09
C GLU A 43 17.36 13.74 -4.50
N GLU A 44 17.03 12.58 -5.07
CA GLU A 44 16.40 12.50 -6.37
C GLU A 44 15.01 13.15 -6.38
N ILE A 45 14.16 12.89 -5.39
CA ILE A 45 12.83 13.52 -5.27
C ILE A 45 12.98 15.04 -5.20
N LYS A 46 13.87 15.55 -4.35
CA LYS A 46 14.16 16.98 -4.24
C LYS A 46 14.58 17.57 -5.58
N ASN A 47 15.48 16.90 -6.30
CA ASN A 47 15.93 17.35 -7.61
C ASN A 47 14.83 17.34 -8.69
N GLN A 48 13.99 16.30 -8.69
CA GLN A 48 12.85 16.22 -9.62
C GLN A 48 11.85 17.35 -9.35
N LYS A 49 11.52 17.62 -8.08
CA LYS A 49 10.63 18.74 -7.71
C LYS A 49 11.23 20.09 -8.03
N ARG A 50 12.50 20.32 -7.72
CA ARG A 50 13.23 21.55 -8.07
C ARG A 50 13.11 21.85 -9.55
N LYS A 51 13.51 20.91 -10.41
CA LYS A 51 13.43 21.05 -11.87
C LYS A 51 12.00 21.32 -12.34
N ASN A 52 11.02 20.66 -11.73
CA ASN A 52 9.61 20.88 -12.08
C ASN A 52 9.14 22.29 -11.69
N LEU A 53 9.48 22.76 -10.49
CA LEU A 53 9.14 24.11 -10.00
C LEU A 53 9.83 25.20 -10.82
N GLU A 54 11.13 25.05 -11.13
CA GLU A 54 11.86 25.98 -11.99
C GLU A 54 11.24 26.10 -13.39
N LYS A 55 10.85 24.95 -13.97
CA LYS A 55 10.13 24.90 -15.25
C LYS A 55 8.79 25.64 -15.15
N HIS A 56 8.00 25.39 -14.11
CA HIS A 56 6.70 26.06 -13.92
C HIS A 56 6.85 27.55 -13.65
N LYS A 57 7.83 27.97 -12.84
CA LYS A 57 8.18 29.38 -12.59
C LYS A 57 8.54 30.10 -13.89
N THR A 58 9.39 29.50 -14.71
CA THR A 58 9.76 30.05 -16.02
C THR A 58 8.54 30.14 -16.94
N SER A 59 7.74 29.08 -17.00
CA SER A 59 6.52 29.04 -17.81
C SER A 59 5.51 30.10 -17.37
N PHE A 60 5.35 30.31 -16.07
CA PHE A 60 4.42 31.28 -15.49
C PHE A 60 4.86 32.71 -15.81
N LEU A 61 6.14 33.04 -15.65
CA LEU A 61 6.70 34.34 -16.02
C LEU A 61 6.55 34.65 -17.53
N SER A 62 6.67 33.63 -18.38
CA SER A 62 6.47 33.77 -19.83
C SER A 62 5.00 33.78 -20.27
N ASN A 63 4.06 33.51 -19.35
CA ASN A 63 2.65 33.29 -19.69
C ASN A 63 1.94 34.61 -20.02
N PRO A 64 1.17 34.68 -21.12
CA PRO A 64 0.43 35.88 -21.45
C PRO A 64 -0.67 36.33 -20.48
N PHE A 65 -1.02 35.57 -19.45
CA PHE A 65 -1.90 36.05 -18.40
C PHE A 65 -1.13 36.73 -17.27
N HIS A 66 0.16 36.44 -17.08
CA HIS A 66 0.99 37.02 -16.03
C HIS A 66 1.09 38.55 -16.18
N TRP A 67 1.55 39.01 -17.33
CA TRP A 67 1.64 40.41 -17.71
C TRP A 67 0.27 41.11 -17.88
N LEU A 68 -0.79 40.43 -18.38
CA LEU A 68 -2.14 40.99 -18.54
C LEU A 68 -2.79 41.26 -17.19
N ARG A 69 -2.52 40.40 -16.20
CA ARG A 69 -2.97 40.56 -14.81
C ARG A 69 -2.07 41.49 -13.99
N LYS A 70 -0.96 41.99 -14.57
CA LYS A 70 0.03 42.85 -13.90
C LYS A 70 0.54 42.22 -12.60
N LEU A 71 0.81 40.91 -12.62
CA LEU A 71 1.40 40.20 -11.48
C LEU A 71 2.85 40.64 -11.28
N ASP A 72 3.32 40.58 -10.04
CA ASP A 72 4.67 41.04 -9.67
C ASP A 72 5.75 40.06 -10.15
N ASP A 73 6.50 40.52 -11.14
CA ASP A 73 7.66 39.83 -11.71
C ASP A 73 8.78 39.60 -10.68
N SER A 74 8.99 40.57 -9.77
CA SER A 74 10.07 40.54 -8.79
C SER A 74 9.78 39.52 -7.69
N GLU A 75 8.54 39.49 -7.19
CA GLU A 75 8.07 38.50 -6.22
C GLU A 75 8.23 37.09 -6.78
N THR A 76 7.69 36.84 -7.98
CA THR A 76 7.75 35.53 -8.64
C THR A 76 9.20 35.08 -8.90
N LYS A 77 10.09 35.99 -9.32
CA LYS A 77 11.52 35.69 -9.53
C LYS A 77 12.25 35.41 -8.22
N SER A 78 11.87 36.09 -7.14
CA SER A 78 12.47 35.94 -5.82
C SER A 78 12.01 34.69 -5.06
N PHE A 79 10.95 34.01 -5.53
CA PHE A 79 10.47 32.77 -4.90
C PHE A 79 11.61 31.75 -4.74
N ASP A 80 11.86 31.39 -3.47
CA ASP A 80 12.91 30.48 -3.05
C ASP A 80 12.39 29.04 -3.07
N ILE A 81 12.82 28.31 -4.10
CA ILE A 81 12.45 26.92 -4.32
C ILE A 81 13.08 26.03 -3.24
N GLU A 82 14.28 26.31 -2.75
CA GLU A 82 14.95 25.45 -1.77
C GLU A 82 14.23 25.52 -0.42
N SER A 83 13.92 26.74 0.04
CA SER A 83 13.17 26.94 1.29
C SER A 83 11.81 26.25 1.23
N HIS A 84 11.10 26.33 0.10
CA HIS A 84 9.83 25.63 -0.11
C HIS A 84 9.98 24.10 -0.04
N LEU A 85 11.03 23.54 -0.65
CA LEU A 85 11.28 22.09 -0.60
C LEU A 85 11.63 21.60 0.81
N THR A 86 12.41 22.38 1.56
CA THR A 86 12.70 22.09 2.98
C THR A 86 11.44 22.15 3.83
N GLU A 87 10.57 23.13 3.60
CA GLU A 87 9.28 23.21 4.31
C GLU A 87 8.38 22.00 4.00
N LEU A 88 8.30 21.58 2.73
CA LEU A 88 7.54 20.37 2.36
C LEU A 88 8.06 19.11 3.06
N GLU A 89 9.38 18.94 3.13
CA GLU A 89 10.00 17.80 3.82
C GLU A 89 9.74 17.83 5.33
N ASN A 90 9.87 19.00 5.97
CA ASN A 90 9.62 19.16 7.40
C ASN A 90 8.14 18.97 7.78
N ASN A 91 7.22 19.27 6.84
CA ASN A 91 5.79 19.08 7.01
C ASN A 91 5.32 17.68 6.59
N GLU A 92 6.24 16.77 6.24
CA GLU A 92 5.91 15.38 5.96
C GLU A 92 5.40 14.71 7.24
N THR A 93 4.26 14.04 7.12
CA THR A 93 3.51 13.47 8.24
C THR A 93 3.72 11.96 8.36
N LEU A 94 4.24 11.31 7.31
CA LEU A 94 4.68 9.93 7.38
C LEU A 94 6.02 9.85 8.11
N GLU A 95 6.11 8.97 9.10
CA GLU A 95 7.37 8.65 9.76
C GLU A 95 8.20 7.72 8.87
N TYR A 96 9.46 8.09 8.63
CA TYR A 96 10.41 7.28 7.87
C TYR A 96 11.84 7.49 8.38
N SER A 97 12.70 6.50 8.17
CA SER A 97 14.14 6.61 8.43
C SER A 97 14.92 6.74 7.13
N VAL A 98 16.00 7.52 7.15
CA VAL A 98 16.89 7.71 6.00
C VAL A 98 18.19 6.97 6.25
N ILE A 99 18.60 6.13 5.31
CA ILE A 99 19.87 5.39 5.33
C ILE A 99 20.83 5.96 4.30
N LYS A 100 22.11 5.97 4.62
CA LYS A 100 23.15 6.59 3.80
C LYS A 100 24.32 5.62 3.63
N LEU A 101 24.85 5.56 2.42
CA LEU A 101 26.11 4.88 2.13
C LEU A 101 27.24 5.63 2.86
N SER A 102 27.92 4.94 3.77
CA SER A 102 29.05 5.51 4.53
C SER A 102 30.37 4.81 4.19
N ASP A 103 30.34 3.56 3.74
CA ASP A 103 31.52 2.87 3.25
C ASP A 103 31.72 3.10 1.74
N TYR A 104 32.58 4.06 1.40
CA TYR A 104 32.95 4.36 0.02
C TYR A 104 33.95 3.36 -0.60
N SER A 105 34.37 2.31 0.12
CA SER A 105 35.21 1.26 -0.47
C SER A 105 34.51 0.51 -1.60
N VAL A 106 33.17 0.53 -1.61
CA VAL A 106 32.32 -0.09 -2.64
C VAL A 106 32.43 0.59 -4.02
N LEU A 107 33.02 1.78 -4.12
CA LEU A 107 33.12 2.54 -5.38
C LEU A 107 33.87 1.78 -6.47
N GLU A 108 34.93 1.04 -6.12
CA GLU A 108 35.65 0.21 -7.10
C GLU A 108 34.77 -0.96 -7.58
N GLN A 109 33.94 -1.53 -6.71
CA GLN A 109 32.98 -2.56 -7.09
C GLN A 109 31.87 -1.99 -7.99
N MET A 110 31.32 -0.81 -7.64
CA MET A 110 30.36 -0.11 -8.50
C MET A 110 30.91 0.12 -9.91
N LYS A 111 32.17 0.56 -10.00
CA LYS A 111 32.87 0.76 -11.28
C LYS A 111 33.05 -0.54 -12.05
N GLU A 112 33.41 -1.63 -11.39
CA GLU A 112 33.53 -2.96 -12.01
C GLU A 112 32.19 -3.44 -12.57
N LEU A 113 31.10 -3.28 -11.81
CA LEU A 113 29.74 -3.60 -12.26
C LEU A 113 29.34 -2.77 -13.49
N ALA A 114 29.62 -1.47 -13.48
CA ALA A 114 29.33 -0.57 -14.61
C ALA A 114 30.11 -0.95 -15.87
N LEU A 115 31.41 -1.20 -15.76
CA LEU A 115 32.28 -1.57 -16.89
C LEU A 115 31.90 -2.93 -17.48
N ARG A 116 31.47 -3.87 -16.64
CA ARG A 116 31.03 -5.21 -17.07
C ARG A 116 29.54 -5.30 -17.41
N LYS A 117 28.80 -4.19 -17.30
CA LYS A 117 27.36 -4.14 -17.56
C LYS A 117 26.57 -5.17 -16.74
N LEU A 118 26.99 -5.33 -15.49
CA LEU A 118 26.36 -6.24 -14.53
C LEU A 118 25.28 -5.51 -13.73
N PRO A 119 24.26 -6.23 -13.23
CA PRO A 119 23.25 -5.65 -12.35
C PRO A 119 23.90 -4.88 -11.19
N PRO A 120 23.39 -3.70 -10.81
CA PRO A 120 22.15 -3.07 -11.27
C PRO A 120 22.29 -2.16 -12.52
N PHE A 121 23.40 -2.22 -13.26
CA PHE A 121 23.58 -1.45 -14.49
C PHE A 121 22.88 -2.09 -15.69
N GLU A 122 22.42 -1.26 -16.62
CA GLU A 122 21.85 -1.70 -17.89
C GLU A 122 22.87 -2.45 -18.76
N ALA A 123 22.40 -3.45 -19.50
CA ALA A 123 23.26 -4.34 -20.31
C ALA A 123 23.78 -3.70 -21.61
N GLY A 124 23.27 -2.52 -22.00
CA GLY A 124 23.59 -1.90 -23.27
C GLY A 124 24.98 -1.25 -23.32
N ASP A 125 25.69 -1.41 -24.43
CA ASP A 125 27.06 -0.89 -24.62
C ASP A 125 27.15 0.66 -24.62
N ASN A 126 26.04 1.35 -24.90
CA ASN A 126 25.99 2.81 -25.02
C ASN A 126 25.33 3.50 -23.81
N THR A 127 25.23 2.82 -22.67
CA THR A 127 24.54 3.35 -21.49
C THR A 127 25.24 2.97 -20.20
N ASP A 128 25.39 3.95 -19.31
CA ASP A 128 25.81 3.75 -17.92
C ASP A 128 24.64 3.99 -16.93
N LYS A 129 23.41 3.83 -17.44
CA LYS A 129 22.20 3.79 -16.60
C LYS A 129 22.32 2.68 -15.57
N GLY A 130 21.89 2.97 -14.35
CA GLY A 130 22.04 2.09 -13.19
C GLY A 130 22.87 2.67 -12.06
N PHE A 131 23.48 3.86 -12.22
CA PHE A 131 24.29 4.44 -11.14
C PHE A 131 23.47 4.70 -9.87
N LYS A 132 22.26 5.24 -9.99
CA LYS A 132 21.36 5.47 -8.84
C LYS A 132 20.94 4.15 -8.20
N ASP A 133 20.63 3.17 -9.04
CA ASP A 133 20.26 1.81 -8.62
C ASP A 133 21.44 1.12 -7.92
N ALA A 134 22.68 1.38 -8.35
CA ALA A 134 23.90 0.95 -7.67
C ALA A 134 24.05 1.61 -6.30
N CYS A 135 23.80 2.92 -6.18
CA CYS A 135 23.77 3.58 -4.88
C CYS A 135 22.73 2.93 -3.95
N ILE A 136 21.49 2.71 -4.42
CA ILE A 136 20.44 2.04 -3.64
C ILE A 136 20.89 0.63 -3.22
N TYR A 137 21.44 -0.15 -4.15
CA TYR A 137 21.95 -1.49 -3.91
C TYR A 137 23.01 -1.53 -2.81
N PHE A 138 24.08 -0.72 -2.93
CA PHE A 138 25.16 -0.74 -1.95
C PHE A 138 24.75 -0.14 -0.59
N THR A 139 23.93 0.92 -0.58
CA THR A 139 23.35 1.44 0.67
C THR A 139 22.51 0.37 1.37
N THR A 140 21.76 -0.42 0.61
CA THR A 140 20.96 -1.54 1.14
C THR A 140 21.85 -2.64 1.74
N LEU A 141 22.93 -3.01 1.06
CA LEU A 141 23.87 -4.02 1.56
C LEU A 141 24.60 -3.56 2.83
N GLU A 142 25.08 -2.31 2.86
CA GLU A 142 25.72 -1.75 4.05
C GLU A 142 24.72 -1.69 5.21
N TYR A 143 23.49 -1.26 4.95
CA TYR A 143 22.44 -1.23 5.96
C TYR A 143 22.15 -2.63 6.51
N LEU A 144 22.09 -3.66 5.67
CA LEU A 144 21.88 -5.04 6.10
C LEU A 144 22.97 -5.53 7.07
N GLN A 145 24.21 -5.06 6.92
CA GLN A 145 25.30 -5.38 7.87
C GLN A 145 25.06 -4.75 9.26
N SER A 146 24.33 -3.64 9.33
CA SER A 146 23.99 -2.96 10.61
C SER A 146 22.83 -3.62 11.36
N ILE A 147 22.07 -4.50 10.69
CA ILE A 147 20.95 -5.26 11.24
C ILE A 147 21.12 -6.77 10.97
N PRO A 148 22.20 -7.39 11.49
CA PRO A 148 22.46 -8.80 11.27
C PRO A 148 21.26 -9.64 11.73
N ASP A 149 20.99 -10.73 11.02
CA ASP A 149 19.90 -11.68 11.26
C ASP A 149 18.47 -11.18 10.98
N LYS A 150 18.32 -10.08 10.23
CA LYS A 150 17.01 -9.60 9.77
C LYS A 150 16.87 -9.66 8.27
N THR A 151 15.72 -10.17 7.84
CA THR A 151 15.25 -10.01 6.46
C THR A 151 14.71 -8.60 6.28
N ILE A 152 15.03 -7.99 5.14
CA ILE A 152 14.47 -6.70 4.72
C ILE A 152 13.68 -6.88 3.43
N PHE A 153 12.70 -6.00 3.23
CA PHE A 153 11.95 -5.92 1.99
C PHE A 153 12.45 -4.74 1.17
N VAL A 154 12.56 -4.90 -0.14
CA VAL A 154 12.92 -3.82 -1.06
C VAL A 154 11.81 -3.67 -2.09
N CYS A 155 11.15 -2.50 -2.08
CA CYS A 155 10.09 -2.17 -3.02
C CYS A 155 10.68 -1.58 -4.31
N CYS A 156 10.77 -2.43 -5.34
CA CYS A 156 11.46 -2.11 -6.59
C CYS A 156 10.78 -2.80 -7.79
N LYS A 157 10.51 -2.02 -8.85
CA LYS A 157 10.01 -2.51 -10.14
C LYS A 157 11.09 -2.57 -11.23
N ASP A 158 12.28 -2.05 -10.93
CA ASP A 158 13.42 -2.11 -11.86
C ASP A 158 13.99 -3.53 -11.90
N GLY A 159 14.01 -4.12 -13.10
CA GLY A 159 14.43 -5.50 -13.30
C GLY A 159 15.91 -5.74 -13.02
N ARG A 160 16.77 -4.75 -13.27
CA ARG A 160 18.23 -4.88 -13.04
C ARG A 160 18.55 -4.72 -11.57
N LEU A 161 17.89 -3.79 -10.88
CA LEU A 161 18.04 -3.67 -9.43
C LEU A 161 17.49 -4.93 -8.72
N LYS A 162 16.34 -5.45 -9.16
CA LYS A 162 15.78 -6.72 -8.68
C LYS A 162 16.78 -7.88 -8.84
N GLU A 163 17.34 -8.07 -10.03
CA GLU A 163 18.35 -9.10 -10.30
C GLU A 163 19.60 -8.97 -9.41
N ALA A 164 20.02 -7.75 -9.06
CA ALA A 164 21.14 -7.53 -8.15
C ALA A 164 20.80 -7.94 -6.71
N LEU A 165 19.62 -7.59 -6.23
CA LEU A 165 19.16 -7.80 -4.85
C LEU A 165 18.79 -9.25 -4.56
N GLU A 166 18.15 -9.96 -5.50
CA GLU A 166 17.72 -11.36 -5.36
C GLU A 166 18.88 -12.35 -5.16
N LYS A 167 20.12 -11.91 -5.36
CA LYS A 167 21.33 -12.69 -5.04
C LYS A 167 21.56 -12.86 -3.53
N HIS A 168 20.84 -12.10 -2.70
CA HIS A 168 21.02 -12.05 -1.26
C HIS A 168 19.81 -12.66 -0.54
N PRO A 169 20.00 -13.73 0.26
CA PRO A 169 18.88 -14.46 0.88
C PRO A 169 18.10 -13.66 1.93
N ASN A 170 18.72 -12.62 2.49
CA ASN A 170 18.10 -11.77 3.51
C ASN A 170 17.39 -10.55 2.91
N ILE A 171 17.25 -10.50 1.58
CA ILE A 171 16.54 -9.44 0.87
C ILE A 171 15.38 -10.06 0.09
N ILE A 172 14.18 -9.56 0.34
CA ILE A 172 12.99 -9.91 -0.43
C ILE A 172 12.61 -8.72 -1.29
N VAL A 173 12.65 -8.90 -2.61
CA VAL A 173 12.20 -7.87 -3.55
C VAL A 173 10.69 -8.00 -3.74
N ILE A 174 9.99 -6.87 -3.63
CA ILE A 174 8.54 -6.77 -3.77
C ILE A 174 8.20 -5.61 -4.73
N GLU A 175 7.06 -5.69 -5.41
CA GLU A 175 6.62 -4.65 -6.36
C GLU A 175 5.56 -3.70 -5.78
N GLY A 176 5.01 -4.02 -4.61
CA GLY A 176 4.02 -3.21 -3.92
C GLY A 176 3.53 -3.83 -2.61
N PHE A 177 2.50 -3.21 -2.02
CA PHE A 177 2.01 -3.64 -0.70
C PHE A 177 1.42 -5.05 -0.69
N ASP A 178 0.78 -5.50 -1.77
CA ASP A 178 0.15 -6.82 -1.77
C ASP A 178 1.22 -7.92 -1.77
N GLU A 179 2.29 -7.77 -2.56
CA GLU A 179 3.46 -8.67 -2.49
C GLU A 179 4.20 -8.57 -1.16
N PHE A 180 4.26 -7.39 -0.54
CA PHE A 180 4.77 -7.25 0.81
C PHE A 180 4.02 -8.17 1.77
N ILE A 181 2.68 -8.15 1.74
CA ILE A 181 1.90 -9.03 2.61
C ILE A 181 2.15 -10.51 2.28
N GLN A 182 2.21 -10.91 1.00
CA GLN A 182 2.49 -12.30 0.59
C GLN A 182 3.85 -12.81 1.07
N ASN A 183 4.87 -11.97 1.01
CA ASN A 183 6.21 -12.36 1.41
C ASN A 183 6.42 -12.23 2.91
N ARG A 184 5.80 -11.23 3.55
CA ARG A 184 5.65 -11.13 5.00
C ARG A 184 5.03 -12.41 5.54
N ILE A 185 3.97 -12.88 4.92
CA ILE A 185 3.33 -14.16 5.20
C ILE A 185 4.35 -15.32 5.28
N THR A 186 5.24 -15.44 4.29
CA THR A 186 6.25 -16.51 4.25
C THR A 186 7.33 -16.37 5.34
N VAL A 187 7.64 -15.13 5.77
CA VAL A 187 8.64 -14.82 6.81
C VAL A 187 8.02 -14.76 8.23
N VAL A 188 6.73 -14.45 8.36
CA VAL A 188 5.96 -14.31 9.61
C VAL A 188 5.41 -15.64 10.11
N TYR A 189 5.36 -16.68 9.28
CA TYR A 189 5.14 -18.06 9.75
C TYR A 189 6.35 -18.64 10.47
N ASN A 190 6.82 -17.95 11.50
CA ASN A 190 7.58 -18.61 12.54
C ASN A 190 6.66 -19.63 13.24
N ASP A 191 7.27 -20.62 13.88
CA ASP A 191 6.51 -21.70 14.52
C ASP A 191 5.51 -21.19 15.57
N TYR A 192 5.79 -20.01 16.16
CA TYR A 192 4.93 -19.37 17.16
C TYR A 192 3.55 -19.00 16.63
N PHE A 193 3.45 -18.34 15.47
CA PHE A 193 2.14 -17.96 14.91
C PHE A 193 1.34 -19.20 14.49
N ILE A 194 2.01 -20.20 13.92
CA ILE A 194 1.37 -21.49 13.58
C ILE A 194 0.85 -22.18 14.84
N ASP A 195 1.58 -22.13 15.95
CA ASP A 195 1.15 -22.70 17.22
C ASP A 195 -0.01 -21.93 17.86
N GLN A 196 -0.06 -20.61 17.71
CA GLN A 196 -1.23 -19.80 18.08
C GLN A 196 -2.47 -20.21 17.26
N LEU A 197 -2.32 -20.34 15.93
CA LEU A 197 -3.40 -20.78 15.04
C LEU A 197 -3.92 -22.16 15.42
N LYS A 198 -3.03 -23.12 15.70
CA LYS A 198 -3.41 -24.46 16.17
C LYS A 198 -4.23 -24.38 17.47
N THR A 199 -3.89 -23.47 18.36
CA THR A 199 -4.59 -23.29 19.64
C THR A 199 -5.98 -22.70 19.42
N ASP A 200 -6.09 -21.69 18.56
CA ASP A 200 -7.33 -20.94 18.33
C ASP A 200 -8.35 -21.74 17.51
N ILE A 201 -7.92 -22.34 16.39
CA ILE A 201 -8.78 -23.13 15.51
C ILE A 201 -8.93 -24.58 16.03
N ASN A 202 -8.05 -25.01 16.93
CA ASN A 202 -8.04 -26.36 17.51
C ASN A 202 -7.89 -27.47 16.45
N GLU A 203 -7.02 -27.24 15.46
CA GLU A 203 -6.69 -28.19 14.39
C GLU A 203 -5.18 -28.23 14.11
N GLU A 204 -4.69 -29.31 13.50
CA GLU A 204 -3.32 -29.36 13.01
C GLU A 204 -3.15 -28.46 11.78
N ILE A 205 -2.68 -27.23 12.05
CA ILE A 205 -2.42 -26.23 11.02
C ILE A 205 -0.95 -26.27 10.63
N THR A 206 -0.73 -26.24 9.32
CA THR A 206 0.58 -26.09 8.69
C THR A 206 0.61 -24.80 7.88
N LYS A 207 1.77 -24.41 7.37
CA LYS A 207 1.90 -23.19 6.54
C LYS A 207 1.07 -23.31 5.26
N GLU A 208 1.01 -24.52 4.71
CA GLU A 208 0.27 -24.88 3.50
C GLU A 208 -1.26 -24.81 3.70
N SER A 209 -1.73 -24.85 4.95
CA SER A 209 -3.15 -24.70 5.28
C SER A 209 -3.67 -23.29 5.04
N ILE A 210 -2.79 -22.28 4.93
CA ILE A 210 -3.19 -20.90 4.71
C ILE A 210 -3.26 -20.64 3.21
N ILE A 211 -4.48 -20.61 2.68
CA ILE A 211 -4.75 -20.66 1.24
C ILE A 211 -5.04 -19.29 0.61
N ASN A 212 -5.38 -18.29 1.41
CA ASN A 212 -5.61 -16.92 0.94
C ASN A 212 -5.47 -15.90 2.09
N TYR A 213 -5.44 -14.61 1.77
CA TYR A 213 -5.51 -13.54 2.74
C TYR A 213 -6.09 -12.26 2.10
N TRP A 214 -6.52 -11.32 2.93
CA TRP A 214 -6.89 -9.96 2.51
C TRP A 214 -6.69 -8.96 3.63
N ILE A 215 -6.89 -7.68 3.33
CA ILE A 215 -6.94 -6.60 4.30
C ILE A 215 -8.41 -6.19 4.50
N ASN A 216 -8.90 -6.25 5.73
CA ASN A 216 -10.29 -5.94 6.04
C ASN A 216 -10.58 -4.43 6.11
N ILE A 217 -11.77 -4.06 6.54
CA ILE A 217 -12.21 -2.65 6.68
C ILE A 217 -11.50 -1.89 7.82
N ASN A 218 -10.89 -2.61 8.76
CA ASN A 218 -10.11 -2.09 9.87
C ASN A 218 -8.62 -1.98 9.53
N ASP A 219 -8.24 -2.30 8.29
CA ASP A 219 -6.85 -2.38 7.82
C ASP A 219 -6.01 -3.50 8.46
N ASN A 220 -6.67 -4.50 9.04
CA ASN A 220 -6.02 -5.67 9.60
C ASN A 220 -5.93 -6.79 8.56
N PRO A 221 -4.82 -7.57 8.55
CA PRO A 221 -4.75 -8.80 7.78
C PRO A 221 -5.74 -9.85 8.28
N VAL A 222 -6.43 -10.48 7.34
CA VAL A 222 -7.30 -11.63 7.57
C VAL A 222 -6.78 -12.80 6.75
N TYR A 223 -6.61 -13.95 7.39
CA TYR A 223 -6.08 -15.17 6.79
C TYR A 223 -7.19 -16.17 6.56
N LEU A 224 -7.27 -16.73 5.35
CA LEU A 224 -8.14 -17.85 5.03
C LEU A 224 -7.37 -19.16 5.19
N ILE A 225 -7.86 -20.00 6.07
CA ILE A 225 -7.23 -21.24 6.47
C ILE A 225 -8.15 -22.38 6.08
N GLU A 226 -7.64 -23.32 5.29
CA GLU A 226 -8.33 -24.55 4.90
C GLU A 226 -7.66 -25.76 5.55
N VAL A 227 -8.43 -26.45 6.38
CA VAL A 227 -8.02 -27.70 7.02
C VAL A 227 -9.16 -28.70 6.88
N ASN A 228 -8.85 -29.91 6.41
CA ASN A 228 -9.84 -30.99 6.23
C ASN A 228 -11.07 -30.60 5.38
N GLY A 229 -10.94 -29.61 4.49
CA GLY A 229 -12.02 -29.08 3.66
C GLY A 229 -12.93 -28.05 4.35
N GLU A 230 -12.69 -27.75 5.63
CA GLU A 230 -13.33 -26.65 6.34
C GLU A 230 -12.50 -25.37 6.19
N LYS A 231 -13.20 -24.23 6.04
CA LYS A 231 -12.57 -22.91 5.86
C LYS A 231 -12.84 -22.02 7.07
N ASN A 232 -11.76 -21.54 7.67
CA ASN A 232 -11.76 -20.57 8.75
C ASN A 232 -11.10 -19.28 8.28
N VAL A 233 -11.57 -18.15 8.79
CA VAL A 233 -10.91 -16.86 8.64
C VAL A 233 -10.41 -16.39 9.98
N VAL A 234 -9.22 -15.79 9.99
CA VAL A 234 -8.56 -15.31 11.21
C VAL A 234 -8.10 -13.87 10.98
N GLU A 235 -8.66 -12.92 11.73
CA GLU A 235 -8.17 -11.56 11.80
C GLU A 235 -6.97 -11.48 12.75
N VAL A 236 -5.91 -10.81 12.29
CA VAL A 236 -4.69 -10.61 13.06
C VAL A 236 -4.42 -9.12 13.18
N ASP A 237 -4.17 -8.65 14.41
CA ASP A 237 -3.74 -7.28 14.68
C ASP A 237 -2.42 -7.31 15.45
N ALA A 238 -1.45 -6.50 15.01
CA ALA A 238 -0.11 -6.44 15.59
C ALA A 238 0.61 -7.80 15.78
N GLY A 239 0.21 -8.83 15.03
CA GLY A 239 0.76 -10.19 15.11
C GLY A 239 0.02 -11.13 16.07
N GLU A 240 -1.04 -10.67 16.73
CA GLU A 240 -1.90 -11.48 17.60
C GLU A 240 -3.23 -11.77 16.91
N ILE A 241 -3.78 -12.96 17.15
CA ILE A 241 -5.12 -13.34 16.68
C ILE A 241 -6.16 -12.57 17.51
N VAL A 242 -6.99 -11.76 16.85
CA VAL A 242 -8.03 -10.95 17.52
C VAL A 242 -9.44 -11.46 17.27
N ALA A 243 -9.66 -12.17 16.16
CA ALA A 243 -10.91 -12.83 15.86
C ALA A 243 -10.69 -14.02 14.92
N SER A 244 -11.54 -15.03 15.04
CA SER A 244 -11.61 -16.13 14.09
C SER A 244 -13.05 -16.60 13.93
N GLU A 245 -13.38 -17.09 12.74
CA GLU A 245 -14.71 -17.64 12.46
C GLU A 245 -14.70 -18.61 11.27
N LYS A 246 -15.66 -19.53 11.23
CA LYS A 246 -15.89 -20.37 10.04
C LYS A 246 -16.54 -19.56 8.92
N VAL A 247 -16.00 -19.70 7.71
CA VAL A 247 -16.55 -19.04 6.51
C VAL A 247 -18.02 -19.39 6.29
N ASP A 248 -18.40 -20.63 6.57
CA ASP A 248 -19.78 -21.13 6.42
C ASP A 248 -20.80 -20.45 7.33
N ILE A 249 -20.36 -19.79 8.40
CA ILE A 249 -21.25 -19.08 9.33
C ILE A 249 -21.71 -17.77 8.68
N TYR A 250 -20.78 -16.88 8.34
CA TYR A 250 -21.14 -15.56 7.82
C TYR A 250 -21.44 -15.56 6.30
N SER A 251 -20.88 -16.49 5.52
CA SER A 251 -21.17 -16.57 4.07
C SER A 251 -22.65 -16.85 3.77
N LYS A 252 -23.34 -17.59 4.65
CA LYS A 252 -24.80 -17.79 4.57
C LYS A 252 -25.55 -16.49 4.80
N VAL A 253 -25.10 -15.69 5.76
CA VAL A 253 -25.69 -14.39 6.08
C VAL A 253 -25.53 -13.42 4.89
N ILE A 254 -24.34 -13.39 4.27
CA ILE A 254 -24.11 -12.62 3.04
C ILE A 254 -25.06 -13.07 1.92
N LYS A 255 -25.18 -14.38 1.70
CA LYS A 255 -26.09 -14.92 0.69
C LYS A 255 -27.54 -14.53 0.96
N ASN A 256 -27.96 -14.54 2.22
CA ASN A 256 -29.30 -14.10 2.62
C ASN A 256 -29.49 -12.60 2.38
N PHE A 257 -28.47 -11.78 2.65
CA PHE A 257 -28.51 -10.34 2.39
C PHE A 257 -28.73 -10.07 0.89
N ILE A 258 -27.90 -10.68 0.05
CA ILE A 258 -27.96 -10.52 -1.41
C ILE A 258 -29.35 -10.89 -1.95
N ASN A 259 -29.93 -11.96 -1.41
CA ASN A 259 -31.24 -12.46 -1.81
C ASN A 259 -32.38 -11.97 -0.90
N SER A 260 -32.22 -10.84 -0.20
CA SER A 260 -33.24 -10.36 0.72
C SER A 260 -34.55 -10.08 -0.03
N MET A 261 -35.66 -10.56 0.55
CA MET A 261 -37.00 -10.53 -0.07
C MET A 261 -37.97 -9.54 0.62
N SER A 262 -37.56 -8.90 1.71
CA SER A 262 -38.38 -7.91 2.41
C SER A 262 -37.53 -6.96 3.23
N PHE A 263 -38.07 -5.78 3.53
CA PHE A 263 -37.37 -4.78 4.34
C PHE A 263 -37.03 -5.31 5.74
N SER A 264 -38.00 -5.92 6.43
CA SER A 264 -37.78 -6.52 7.76
C SER A 264 -36.68 -7.57 7.75
N ASN A 265 -36.62 -8.39 6.69
CA ASN A 265 -35.56 -9.38 6.53
C ASN A 265 -34.19 -8.72 6.32
N THR A 266 -34.12 -7.66 5.51
CA THR A 266 -32.87 -6.91 5.29
C THR A 266 -32.32 -6.36 6.61
N TYR A 267 -33.17 -5.77 7.46
CA TYR A 267 -32.75 -5.26 8.77
C TYR A 267 -32.16 -6.35 9.67
N SER A 268 -32.87 -7.48 9.81
CA SER A 268 -32.40 -8.60 10.62
C SER A 268 -31.08 -9.19 10.10
N ILE A 269 -30.91 -9.27 8.77
CA ILE A 269 -29.66 -9.76 8.19
C ILE A 269 -28.50 -8.79 8.40
N ILE A 270 -28.73 -7.48 8.33
CA ILE A 270 -27.69 -6.48 8.64
C ILE A 270 -27.22 -6.63 10.10
N GLU A 271 -28.15 -6.80 11.03
CA GLU A 271 -27.84 -7.03 12.44
C GLU A 271 -27.01 -8.31 12.62
N GLU A 272 -27.35 -9.39 11.91
CA GLU A 272 -26.62 -10.66 11.92
C GLU A 272 -25.24 -10.56 11.25
N LEU A 273 -25.09 -9.71 10.22
CA LEU A 273 -23.85 -9.58 9.45
C LEU A 273 -22.84 -8.61 10.09
N ASN A 274 -23.33 -7.62 10.85
CA ASN A 274 -22.50 -6.59 11.50
C ASN A 274 -21.29 -7.13 12.28
N PRO A 275 -21.43 -8.20 13.09
CA PRO A 275 -20.29 -8.77 13.81
C PRO A 275 -19.15 -9.21 12.89
N TYR A 276 -19.44 -9.63 11.66
CA TYR A 276 -18.45 -10.23 10.75
C TYR A 276 -17.85 -9.24 9.75
N LEU A 277 -18.19 -7.95 9.81
CA LEU A 277 -17.72 -6.96 8.84
C LEU A 277 -16.18 -6.88 8.75
N HIS A 278 -15.51 -7.09 9.87
CA HIS A 278 -14.05 -7.13 9.97
C HIS A 278 -13.43 -8.40 9.35
N LEU A 279 -14.22 -9.39 8.97
CA LEU A 279 -13.71 -10.61 8.32
C LEU A 279 -13.89 -10.57 6.81
N LEU A 280 -14.67 -9.65 6.26
CA LEU A 280 -15.07 -9.70 4.86
C LEU A 280 -13.92 -9.38 3.90
N SER A 281 -13.83 -10.19 2.85
CA SER A 281 -12.96 -9.97 1.70
C SER A 281 -13.51 -8.88 0.77
N ASP A 282 -12.64 -8.37 -0.12
CA ASP A 282 -13.02 -7.35 -1.10
C ASP A 282 -14.11 -7.84 -2.07
N ASP A 283 -14.08 -9.12 -2.46
CA ASP A 283 -15.11 -9.74 -3.32
C ASP A 283 -16.46 -9.83 -2.60
N GLU A 284 -16.47 -10.21 -1.32
CA GLU A 284 -17.68 -10.26 -0.51
C GLU A 284 -18.29 -8.88 -0.29
N ILE A 285 -17.45 -7.88 0.03
CA ILE A 285 -17.89 -6.49 0.15
C ILE A 285 -18.46 -6.00 -1.18
N THR A 286 -17.81 -6.31 -2.30
CA THR A 286 -18.29 -5.94 -3.63
C THR A 286 -19.67 -6.54 -3.91
N LYS A 287 -19.88 -7.83 -3.62
CA LYS A 287 -21.19 -8.49 -3.78
C LYS A 287 -22.29 -7.87 -2.91
N ILE A 288 -21.97 -7.48 -1.68
CA ILE A 288 -22.90 -6.78 -0.78
C ILE A 288 -23.30 -5.43 -1.38
N LEU A 289 -22.32 -4.66 -1.87
CA LEU A 289 -22.58 -3.36 -2.49
C LEU A 289 -23.34 -3.50 -3.82
N GLU A 290 -23.03 -4.51 -4.64
CA GLU A 290 -23.82 -4.81 -5.83
C GLU A 290 -25.28 -5.09 -5.48
N ALA A 291 -25.54 -5.94 -4.49
CA ALA A 291 -26.89 -6.21 -4.02
C ALA A 291 -27.60 -4.94 -3.54
N ALA A 292 -26.92 -4.07 -2.77
CA ALA A 292 -27.48 -2.79 -2.36
C ALA A 292 -27.81 -1.85 -3.53
N ASN A 293 -27.13 -2.02 -4.67
CA ASN A 293 -27.40 -1.24 -5.88
C ASN A 293 -28.51 -1.83 -6.76
N VAL A 294 -28.68 -3.15 -6.82
CA VAL A 294 -29.58 -3.81 -7.79
C VAL A 294 -30.80 -4.49 -7.17
N ASN A 295 -30.73 -4.90 -5.90
CA ASN A 295 -31.87 -5.51 -5.21
C ASN A 295 -32.84 -4.39 -4.78
N GLU A 296 -34.06 -4.42 -5.31
CA GLU A 296 -35.10 -3.44 -5.00
C GLU A 296 -35.40 -3.36 -3.49
N GLN A 297 -35.41 -4.50 -2.79
CA GLN A 297 -35.72 -4.53 -1.36
C GLN A 297 -34.66 -3.83 -0.52
N ILE A 298 -33.40 -3.89 -0.93
CA ILE A 298 -32.29 -3.23 -0.23
C ILE A 298 -32.22 -1.76 -0.66
N SER A 299 -32.30 -1.51 -1.96
CA SER A 299 -32.10 -0.19 -2.52
C SER A 299 -33.23 0.79 -2.19
N CYS A 300 -34.46 0.33 -1.96
CA CYS A 300 -35.58 1.17 -1.51
C CYS A 300 -35.41 1.71 -0.10
N ILE A 301 -34.68 1.00 0.77
CA ILE A 301 -34.49 1.34 2.19
C ILE A 301 -33.05 1.77 2.49
N ILE A 302 -32.21 1.94 1.47
CA ILE A 302 -30.80 2.33 1.63
C ILE A 302 -30.62 3.69 2.34
N GLY A 303 -31.67 4.51 2.33
CA GLY A 303 -31.73 5.78 3.04
C GLY A 303 -32.02 5.67 4.52
N ASP A 304 -32.58 4.54 4.97
CA ASP A 304 -32.88 4.31 6.36
C ASP A 304 -31.57 4.26 7.17
N ILE A 305 -31.57 4.84 8.37
CA ILE A 305 -30.36 5.17 9.14
C ILE A 305 -29.41 3.97 9.25
N ASP A 306 -29.93 2.81 9.67
CA ASP A 306 -29.11 1.63 9.94
C ASP A 306 -28.54 1.02 8.64
N VAL A 307 -29.36 0.97 7.59
CA VAL A 307 -28.95 0.47 6.27
C VAL A 307 -27.92 1.40 5.63
N LYS A 308 -28.16 2.71 5.71
CA LYS A 308 -27.26 3.73 5.20
C LYS A 308 -25.91 3.66 5.89
N GLN A 309 -25.89 3.54 7.22
CA GLN A 309 -24.65 3.44 8.00
C GLN A 309 -23.87 2.19 7.62
N PHE A 310 -24.54 1.04 7.52
CA PHE A 310 -23.94 -0.22 7.11
C PHE A 310 -23.28 -0.11 5.72
N ILE A 311 -24.04 0.33 4.71
CA ILE A 311 -23.53 0.44 3.33
C ILE A 311 -22.44 1.50 3.20
N SER A 312 -22.59 2.64 3.88
CA SER A 312 -21.61 3.73 3.82
C SER A 312 -20.26 3.30 4.40
N THR A 313 -20.27 2.52 5.49
CA THR A 313 -19.04 2.00 6.11
C THR A 313 -18.23 1.17 5.11
N LEU A 314 -18.89 0.25 4.41
CA LEU A 314 -18.27 -0.60 3.40
C LEU A 314 -17.81 0.21 2.18
N TYR A 315 -18.68 1.09 1.68
CA TYR A 315 -18.37 1.92 0.52
C TYR A 315 -17.17 2.83 0.77
N GLU A 316 -17.14 3.58 1.86
CA GLU A 316 -16.06 4.53 2.12
C GLU A 316 -14.70 3.86 2.26
N LYS A 317 -14.66 2.67 2.88
CA LYS A 317 -13.44 1.88 3.05
C LYS A 317 -12.93 1.25 1.76
N LYS A 318 -13.82 0.91 0.82
CA LYS A 318 -13.46 0.13 -0.39
C LYS A 318 -13.73 0.83 -1.72
N LYS A 319 -14.24 2.07 -1.76
CA LYS A 319 -14.52 2.84 -2.99
C LYS A 319 -13.32 3.04 -3.94
N GLY A 320 -12.10 2.79 -3.47
CA GLY A 320 -10.89 2.83 -4.28
C GLY A 320 -10.74 1.62 -5.22
N ILE A 321 -11.36 0.48 -4.87
CA ILE A 321 -11.21 -0.79 -5.61
C ILE A 321 -12.48 -1.20 -6.36
N LEU A 322 -13.60 -0.48 -6.17
CA LEU A 322 -14.87 -0.81 -6.82
C LEU A 322 -14.88 -0.47 -8.32
N PRO A 323 -15.61 -1.25 -9.14
CA PRO A 323 -15.88 -0.90 -10.53
C PRO A 323 -16.53 0.49 -10.66
N PRO A 324 -16.18 1.30 -11.68
CA PRO A 324 -16.67 2.68 -11.82
C PRO A 324 -18.21 2.81 -11.81
N GLU A 325 -18.90 1.87 -12.45
CA GLU A 325 -20.36 1.85 -12.53
C GLU A 325 -21.00 1.60 -11.16
N LEU A 326 -20.50 0.60 -10.42
CA LEU A 326 -20.97 0.28 -9.08
C LEU A 326 -20.68 1.43 -8.10
N LYS A 327 -19.48 2.01 -8.19
CA LYS A 327 -19.07 3.15 -7.36
C LYS A 327 -20.02 4.34 -7.52
N THR A 328 -20.37 4.65 -8.76
CA THR A 328 -21.28 5.76 -9.08
C THR A 328 -22.71 5.44 -8.64
N GLY A 329 -23.17 4.19 -8.87
CA GLY A 329 -24.50 3.74 -8.48
C GLY A 329 -24.75 3.84 -6.97
N ILE A 330 -23.82 3.33 -6.16
CA ILE A 330 -23.93 3.40 -4.70
C ILE A 330 -23.86 4.84 -4.21
N GLN A 331 -22.93 5.64 -4.73
CA GLN A 331 -22.82 7.05 -4.34
C GLN A 331 -24.14 7.80 -4.55
N HIS A 332 -24.74 7.67 -5.74
CA HIS A 332 -26.01 8.32 -6.06
C HIS A 332 -27.13 7.89 -5.10
N ARG A 333 -27.20 6.62 -4.72
CA ARG A 333 -28.23 6.12 -3.79
C ARG A 333 -28.06 6.64 -2.36
N LEU A 334 -26.81 6.72 -1.88
CA LEU A 334 -26.50 7.27 -0.55
C LEU A 334 -26.78 8.78 -0.46
N GLU A 335 -26.58 9.51 -1.57
CA GLU A 335 -26.84 10.95 -1.68
C GLU A 335 -28.32 11.29 -1.91
N ALA A 336 -29.05 10.49 -2.69
CA ALA A 336 -30.48 10.72 -3.01
C ALA A 336 -31.43 10.49 -1.82
N SER A 337 -30.90 10.00 -0.69
CA SER A 337 -31.65 9.70 0.53
C SER A 337 -31.56 10.81 1.58
N LEU A 338 -31.36 12.06 1.15
CA LEU A 338 -31.46 13.30 1.92
C LEU A 338 -32.70 14.08 1.45
#